data_AF-A0A1W2ETG9-F1
#
_entry.id   AF-A0A1W2ETG9-F1
#
_cell.length_a   1.000
_cell.length_b   1.000
_cell.length_c   1.000
_cell.angle_alpha   90.00
_cell.angle_beta   90.00
_cell.angle_gamma   90.00
#
_symmetry.space_group_name_H-M   'P 1'
#
loop_
_entity.id
_entity.type
_entity.pdbx_description
1 polymer ?
#
loop_
_entity_poly.entity_id
_entity_poly.type
_entity_poly.pdbx_seq_one_letter_code
_entity_poly.pdbx_strand_id
1 'polypeptide(L)' 'MAKVVVKKFNNPKLGARDTAVTQKRVRDVDSGQYVTLRTIDAQSKTLGKDLSYVFSRNVDKARRENKAVTGVRDRAPVQD' A
#
# COMPACT_ATOMS: atom_id res chain seq x y z
N MET A 1 35.12 9.51 10.29
CA MET A 1 35.02 8.39 9.33
C MET A 1 33.61 7.83 9.39
N ALA A 2 32.82 7.93 8.31
CA ALA A 2 31.42 7.51 8.29
C ALA A 2 31.31 6.03 7.86
N LYS A 3 30.63 5.21 8.66
CA LYS A 3 30.39 3.79 8.37
C LYS A 3 29.32 3.67 7.30
N VAL A 4 29.72 3.44 6.05
CA VAL A 4 28.79 3.16 4.94
C VAL A 4 28.40 1.68 5.02
N VAL A 5 27.16 1.42 5.43
CA VAL A 5 26.58 0.06 5.39
C VAL A 5 25.88 -0.12 4.05
N VAL A 6 26.56 -0.77 3.10
CA VAL A 6 25.96 -1.15 1.82
C VAL A 6 25.21 -2.47 2.01
N LYS A 7 23.89 -2.39 2.21
CA LYS A 7 23.02 -3.57 2.25
C LYS A 7 22.64 -3.94 0.82
N LYS A 8 23.11 -5.09 0.33
CA LYS A 8 22.63 -5.66 -0.94
C LYS A 8 21.16 -6.03 -0.79
N PHE A 9 20.27 -5.34 -1.50
CA PHE A 9 18.89 -5.74 -1.62
C PHE A 9 18.84 -6.93 -2.59
N ASN A 10 18.65 -8.14 -2.04
CA ASN A 10 18.53 -9.36 -2.83
C ASN A 10 17.38 -9.27 -3.82
N ASN A 11 17.70 -9.68 -5.06
CA ASN A 11 16.89 -10.09 -6.20
C ASN A 11 15.61 -9.28 -6.53
N PRO A 12 15.46 -8.81 -7.78
CA PRO A 12 14.15 -8.37 -8.25
C PRO A 12 13.20 -9.56 -8.10
N LYS A 13 12.15 -9.40 -7.28
CA LYS A 13 11.08 -10.38 -7.20
C LYS A 13 10.58 -10.60 -8.63
N LEU A 14 10.57 -11.84 -9.12
CA LEU A 14 9.81 -12.19 -10.32
C LEU A 14 8.40 -11.60 -10.15
N GLY A 15 8.04 -10.67 -11.03
CA GLY A 15 6.91 -9.75 -10.82
C GLY A 15 7.30 -8.31 -10.48
N ALA A 16 8.49 -7.85 -10.89
CA ALA A 16 8.79 -6.43 -11.08
C ALA A 16 7.90 -5.88 -12.20
N ARG A 17 6.61 -5.74 -11.85
CA ARG A 17 5.50 -5.01 -12.45
C ARG A 17 5.66 -4.74 -13.95
N ASP A 18 4.86 -5.44 -14.75
CA ASP A 18 4.12 -4.73 -15.81
C ASP A 18 3.55 -3.47 -15.14
N THR A 19 4.06 -2.30 -15.52
CA THR A 19 4.03 -1.06 -14.72
C THR A 19 2.66 -0.38 -14.68
N ALA A 20 1.59 -1.17 -14.61
CA ALA A 20 0.23 -0.68 -14.51
C ALA A 20 -0.04 0.01 -13.16
N VAL A 21 0.64 -0.39 -12.08
CA VAL A 21 0.47 0.25 -10.76
C VAL A 21 1.69 1.05 -10.37
N THR A 22 1.56 2.37 -10.32
CA THR A 22 2.61 3.27 -9.83
C THR A 22 2.36 3.70 -8.39
N GLN A 23 3.42 4.07 -7.68
CA GLN A 23 3.34 4.50 -6.29
C GLN A 23 4.07 5.83 -6.12
N LYS A 24 3.40 6.83 -5.56
CA LYS A 24 3.98 8.12 -5.20
C LYS A 24 3.76 8.41 -3.73
N ARG A 25 4.80 8.86 -3.04
CA ARG A 25 4.65 9.44 -1.69
C ARG A 25 4.31 10.91 -1.84
N VAL A 26 3.17 11.31 -1.29
CA VAL A 26 2.70 12.69 -1.30
C VAL A 26 2.49 13.15 0.12
N ARG A 27 2.64 14.45 0.36
CA ARG A 27 2.32 15.05 1.66
C ARG A 27 0.83 15.38 1.64
N ASP A 28 0.11 14.83 2.59
CA ASP A 28 -1.30 15.12 2.81
C ASP A 28 -1.45 16.57 3.33
N VAL A 29 -2.40 17.32 2.78
CA VAL A 29 -2.53 18.76 3.04
C VAL A 29 -3.09 19.00 4.44
N ASP A 30 -4.00 18.14 4.90
CA ASP A 30 -4.70 18.31 6.17
C ASP A 30 -3.85 17.85 7.35
N SER A 31 -3.26 16.64 7.25
CA SER A 31 -2.47 16.05 8.34
C SER A 31 -0.99 16.39 8.30
N GLY A 32 -0.48 16.91 7.17
CA GLY A 32 0.96 17.11 6.93
C GLY A 32 1.77 15.81 6.83
N GLN A 33 1.12 14.64 6.97
CA GLN A 33 1.80 13.35 6.95
C GLN A 33 2.08 12.87 5.53
N TYR A 34 3.09 12.01 5.39
CA TYR A 34 3.36 11.37 4.11
C TYR A 34 2.40 10.20 3.88
N VAL A 35 1.53 10.33 2.87
CA VAL A 35 0.67 9.25 2.41
C VAL A 35 1.21 8.62 1.13
N THR A 36 0.86 7.35 0.93
CA THR A 36 1.23 6.61 -0.28
C THR A 36 0.05 6.60 -1.24
N LEU A 37 0.18 7.32 -2.35
CA LEU A 37 -0.77 7.28 -3.46
C LEU A 37 -0.39 6.13 -4.40
N ARG A 38 -1.38 5.32 -4.79
CA ARG A 38 -1.24 4.29 -5.82
C ARG A 38 -2.13 4.66 -6.99
N THR A 39 -1.56 4.73 -8.19
CA THR A 39 -2.32 4.95 -9.43
C THR A 39 -2.30 3.69 -10.27
N ILE A 40 -3.38 3.45 -10.98
CA ILE A 40 -3.54 2.30 -11.88
C ILE A 40 -3.71 2.86 -13.29
N ASP A 41 -2.96 2.31 -14.23
CA ASP A 41 -3.16 2.54 -15.65
C ASP A 41 -4.44 1.83 -16.10
N ALA A 42 -5.40 2.61 -16.61
CA ALA A 42 -6.66 2.09 -17.12
C ALA A 42 -6.49 1.19 -18.36
N GLN A 43 -5.39 1.33 -19.10
CA GLN A 43 -5.06 0.50 -20.26
C GLN A 43 -4.22 -0.74 -19.90
N SER A 44 -4.10 -1.04 -18.61
CA SER A 44 -3.40 -2.23 -18.15
C SER A 44 -4.01 -3.51 -18.71
N LYS A 45 -3.17 -4.36 -19.32
CA LYS A 45 -3.53 -5.73 -19.72
C LYS A 45 -3.92 -6.62 -18.53
N THR A 46 -3.58 -6.20 -17.31
CA THR A 46 -3.84 -6.91 -16.06
C THR A 46 -4.75 -6.15 -15.09
N LEU A 47 -5.57 -5.22 -15.60
CA LEU A 47 -6.38 -4.28 -14.80
C LEU A 47 -7.12 -4.95 -13.62
N GLY A 48 -7.75 -6.11 -13.82
CA GLY A 48 -8.43 -6.83 -12.74
C GLY A 48 -7.51 -7.29 -11.59
N LYS A 49 -6.30 -7.76 -11.91
CA LYS A 49 -5.28 -8.12 -10.91
C LYS A 49 -4.73 -6.87 -10.21
N ASP A 50 -4.58 -5.78 -10.96
CA ASP A 50 -4.09 -4.50 -10.43
C ASP A 50 -5.08 -3.85 -9.46
N LEU A 51 -6.37 -3.87 -9.80
CA LEU A 51 -7.45 -3.43 -8.92
C LEU A 51 -7.51 -4.28 -7.65
N SER A 52 -7.46 -5.61 -7.79
CA SER A 52 -7.43 -6.53 -6.64
C SER A 52 -6.22 -6.27 -5.73
N TYR A 53 -5.06 -5.99 -6.33
CA TYR A 53 -3.85 -5.63 -5.60
C TYR A 53 -4.01 -4.31 -4.84
N VAL A 54 -4.47 -3.23 -5.49
CA VAL A 54 -4.63 -1.93 -4.82
C VAL A 54 -5.71 -2.00 -3.73
N PHE A 55 -6.83 -2.68 -4.00
CA PHE A 55 -7.89 -2.90 -3.04
C PHE A 55 -7.39 -3.60 -1.78
N SER A 56 -6.67 -4.73 -1.93
CA SER A 56 -6.12 -5.45 -0.76
C SER A 56 -5.17 -4.59 0.08
N ARG A 57 -4.34 -3.74 -0.56
CA ARG A 57 -3.47 -2.79 0.16
C ARG A 57 -4.23 -1.71 0.91
N ASN A 58 -5.34 -1.24 0.36
CA ASN A 58 -6.20 -0.24 1.03
C ASN A 58 -6.95 -0.87 2.21
N VAL A 59 -7.50 -2.08 2.04
CA VAL A 59 -8.13 -2.83 3.14
C VAL A 59 -7.13 -3.12 4.27
N ASP A 60 -5.90 -3.53 3.94
CA ASP A 60 -4.85 -3.73 4.93
C ASP A 60 -4.47 -2.45 5.69
N LYS A 61 -4.55 -1.30 5.02
CA LYS A 61 -4.37 0.02 5.66
C LYS A 61 -5.53 0.29 6.62
N ALA A 62 -6.77 0.22 6.15
CA ALA A 62 -7.97 0.44 6.96
C ALA A 62 -8.01 -0.49 8.20
N ARG A 63 -7.66 -1.77 8.03
CA ARG A 63 -7.55 -2.73 9.15
C ARG A 63 -6.52 -2.33 10.21
N ARG A 64 -5.42 -1.69 9.82
CA ARG A 64 -4.41 -1.20 10.78
C ARG A 64 -4.91 0.04 11.51
N GLU A 65 -5.59 0.93 10.80
CA GLU A 65 -6.20 2.13 11.38
C GLU A 65 -7.33 1.75 12.34
N ASN A 66 -8.21 0.82 11.95
CA ASN A 66 -9.23 0.23 12.83
C ASN A 66 -8.63 -0.35 14.09
N LYS A 67 -7.51 -1.09 13.98
CA LYS A 67 -6.82 -1.63 15.15
C LYS A 67 -6.29 -0.54 16.07
N ALA A 68 -5.78 0.56 15.53
CA ALA A 68 -5.29 1.67 16.33
C ALA A 68 -6.41 2.36 17.12
N VAL A 69 -7.62 2.45 16.55
CA VAL A 69 -8.76 3.12 17.18
C VAL A 69 -9.57 2.18 18.09
N THR A 70 -9.82 0.94 17.65
CA THR A 70 -10.75 0.00 18.28
C THR A 70 -10.08 -1.16 19.02
N GLY A 71 -8.76 -1.31 18.89
CA GLY A 71 -8.01 -2.45 19.41
C GLY A 71 -8.06 -3.70 18.53
N VAL A 72 -8.98 -3.79 17.57
CA VAL A 72 -9.19 -4.94 16.67
C VAL A 72 -9.09 -4.55 15.19
N ARG A 73 -8.65 -5.47 14.32
CA ARG A 73 -8.49 -5.18 12.88
C ARG A 73 -9.83 -5.12 12.13
N ASP A 74 -10.72 -6.05 12.46
CA ASP A 74 -12.05 -6.19 11.89
C ASP A 74 -13.06 -6.16 13.04
N ARG A 75 -14.11 -5.35 12.92
CA ARG A 75 -15.24 -5.35 13.87
C ARG A 75 -16.39 -6.07 13.19
N ALA A 76 -16.82 -7.21 13.74
CA ALA A 76 -18.05 -7.86 13.30
C ALA A 76 -19.25 -6.96 13.65
N PRO A 77 -20.31 -6.93 12.84
CA PRO A 77 -21.54 -6.24 13.21
C PRO A 77 -22.04 -6.81 14.54
N VAL A 78 -22.42 -5.94 15.47
CA VAL A 78 -23.10 -6.34 16.69
C VAL A 78 -24.48 -6.85 16.25
N GLN A 79 -24.79 -8.12 16.54
CA GLN A 79 -26.16 -8.60 16.41
C GLN A 79 -26.93 -8.03 17.60
N ASP A 80 -27.89 -7.16 17.30
CA ASP A 80 -28.93 -6.73 18.25
C ASP A 80 -29.97 -7.84 18.45
#